data_AF-A0A4U7EN27-F1
#
_entry.id   AF-A0A4U7EN27-F1
#
_cell.length_a   1.000
_cell.length_b   1.000
_cell.length_c   1.000
_cell.angle_alpha   90.00
_cell.angle_beta   90.00
_cell.angle_gamma   90.00
#
_symmetry.space_group_name_H-M   'P 1'
#
loop_
_entity.id
_entity.type
_entity.pdbx_description
1 polymer ?
#
loop_
_entity_poly.entity_id
_entity_poly.type
_entity_poly.pdbx_seq_one_letter_code
_entity_poly.pdbx_strand_id
1 'polypeptide(L)' 'MPRVKITVPEHLEMQIAQMVEEGEFLNREEAVEELLSTGIKAYKTSGPRDDDDSNGFEDEGMMGHEDEYVF' A
#
# COMPACT_ATOMS: atom_id res chain seq x y z
N MET A 1 17.54 -14.99 9.58
CA MET A 1 16.57 -13.88 9.62
C MET A 1 17.26 -12.62 10.12
N PRO A 2 17.18 -11.48 9.40
CA PRO A 2 17.65 -10.20 9.94
C PRO A 2 16.84 -9.83 11.18
N ARG A 3 17.50 -9.30 12.21
CA ARG A 3 16.83 -8.83 13.43
C ARG A 3 16.59 -7.34 13.30
N VAL A 4 15.32 -6.95 13.17
CA VAL A 4 14.90 -5.55 13.10
C VAL A 4 14.32 -5.16 14.47
N LYS A 5 14.72 -3.98 14.97
CA LYS A 5 14.13 -3.39 16.18
C LYS A 5 13.31 -2.18 15.75
N ILE A 6 12.03 -2.18 16.12
CA ILE A 6 11.10 -1.07 15.89
C ILE A 6 10.52 -0.63 17.23
N THR A 7 10.32 0.66 17.37
CA THR A 7 9.62 1.24 18.53
C THR A 7 8.18 1.45 18.12
N VAL A 8 7.26 0.86 18.88
CA VAL A 8 5.83 0.92 18.62
C VAL A 8 5.16 1.68 19.77
N PRO A 9 4.20 2.58 19.49
CA PRO A 9 3.40 3.23 20.52
C PRO A 9 2.66 2.24 21.43
N GLU A 10 2.51 2.60 22.71
CA GLU A 10 1.90 1.75 23.74
C GLU A 10 0.47 1.29 23.39
N HIS A 11 -0.33 2.16 22.77
CA HIS A 11 -1.71 1.80 22.40
C HIS A 11 -1.77 0.71 21.31
N LEU A 12 -0.76 0.61 20.44
CA LEU A 12 -0.69 -0.46 19.45
C LEU A 12 -0.19 -1.75 20.08
N GLU A 13 0.73 -1.66 21.05
CA GLU A 13 1.16 -2.83 21.84
C GLU A 13 -0.01 -3.47 22.59
N MET A 14 -0.87 -2.64 23.22
CA MET A 14 -2.09 -3.12 23.86
C MET A 14 -3.04 -3.82 22.89
N GLN A 15 -3.22 -3.28 21.68
CA GLN A 15 -4.06 -3.89 20.66
C GLN A 15 -3.51 -5.25 20.20
N ILE A 16 -2.19 -5.33 19.97
CA ILE A 16 -1.54 -6.59 19.59
C ILE A 16 -1.67 -7.63 20.70
N ALA A 17 -1.47 -7.22 21.96
CA ALA A 17 -1.65 -8.11 23.10
C ALA A 17 -3.08 -8.67 23.17
N GLN A 18 -4.10 -7.82 22.97
CA GLN A 18 -5.49 -8.26 22.95
C GLN A 18 -5.76 -9.25 21.82
N MET A 19 -5.27 -9.01 20.61
CA MET A 19 -5.43 -9.95 19.48
C MET A 19 -4.77 -11.32 19.76
N VAL A 20 -3.63 -11.34 20.46
CA VAL A 20 -2.98 -12.58 20.91
C VAL A 20 -3.82 -13.28 22.00
N GLU A 21 -4.38 -12.53 22.96
CA GLU A 21 -5.25 -13.08 24.02
C GLU A 21 -6.56 -13.66 23.47
N GLU A 22 -7.13 -13.05 22.43
CA GLU A 22 -8.31 -13.53 21.71
C GLU A 22 -8.02 -14.79 20.87
N GLY A 23 -6.74 -15.18 20.77
CA GLY A 23 -6.31 -16.38 20.04
C GLY A 23 -6.20 -16.19 18.54
N GLU A 24 -6.19 -14.93 18.05
CA GLU A 24 -5.97 -14.63 16.63
C GLU A 24 -4.53 -14.94 16.21
N PHE A 25 -3.57 -14.80 17.14
CA PHE A 25 -2.15 -15.06 16.90
C PHE A 25 -1.55 -15.92 18.02
N LEU A 26 -0.57 -16.77 17.67
CA LEU A 26 0.09 -17.63 18.67
C LEU A 26 0.97 -16.83 19.64
N ASN A 27 1.58 -15.74 19.17
CA ASN A 27 2.43 -14.87 19.96
C ASN A 27 2.61 -13.50 19.29
N ARG A 28 3.21 -12.55 20.03
CA ARG A 28 3.45 -11.18 19.54
C ARG A 28 4.36 -11.13 18.32
N GLU A 29 5.38 -11.98 18.20
CA GLU A 29 6.29 -11.95 17.05
C GLU A 29 5.56 -12.32 15.76
N GLU A 30 4.71 -13.35 15.82
CA GLU A 30 3.88 -13.79 14.71
C GLU A 30 2.84 -12.74 14.33
N ALA A 31 2.15 -12.15 15.31
CA ALA A 31 1.19 -11.07 15.08
C ALA A 31 1.85 -9.90 14.33
N VAL A 32 3.03 -9.47 14.78
CA VAL A 32 3.76 -8.35 14.16
C VAL A 32 4.19 -8.70 12.74
N GLU A 33 4.67 -9.91 12.48
CA GLU A 33 5.10 -10.35 11.15
C GLU A 33 3.92 -10.39 10.15
N GLU A 34 2.79 -10.97 10.54
CA GLU A 34 1.59 -11.08 9.71
C GLU A 34 0.97 -9.72 9.43
N LEU A 35 0.86 -8.86 10.47
CA LEU A 35 0.33 -7.51 10.34
C LEU A 35 1.22 -6.64 9.43
N LEU A 36 2.55 -6.68 9.61
CA LEU A 36 3.47 -5.96 8.74
C LEU A 36 3.42 -6.46 7.30
N SER A 37 3.40 -7.78 7.11
CA SER A 37 3.34 -8.40 5.78
C SER A 37 2.05 -8.02 5.05
N THR A 38 0.91 -8.05 5.75
CA THR A 38 -0.38 -7.66 5.22
C THR A 38 -0.45 -6.17 4.93
N GLY A 39 0.04 -5.33 5.85
CA GLY A 39 0.10 -3.88 5.67
C GLY A 39 0.96 -3.46 4.48
N ILE A 40 2.13 -4.10 4.29
CA ILE A 40 3.01 -3.83 3.14
C ILE A 40 2.34 -4.28 1.83
N LYS A 41 1.68 -5.46 1.81
CA LYS A 41 0.94 -5.93 0.64
C LYS A 41 -0.18 -4.96 0.30
N ALA A 42 -1.02 -4.64 1.29
CA ALA A 42 -2.11 -3.69 1.17
C ALA A 42 -1.62 -2.34 0.64
N TYR A 43 -0.59 -1.75 1.25
CA TYR A 43 0.00 -0.48 0.84
C TYR A 43 0.54 -0.52 -0.60
N LYS A 44 1.20 -1.61 -1.01
CA LYS A 44 1.68 -1.78 -2.39
C LYS A 44 0.54 -1.95 -3.39
N THR A 45 -0.52 -2.67 -3.01
CA THR A 45 -1.71 -2.85 -3.87
C THR A 45 -2.63 -1.63 -3.90
N SER A 46 -2.65 -0.84 -2.82
CA SER A 46 -3.33 0.44 -2.69
C SER A 46 -2.35 1.58 -2.91
N GLY A 47 -1.35 1.37 -3.78
CA GLY A 47 -0.26 2.32 -4.00
C GLY A 47 -0.79 3.74 -4.16
N PRO A 48 0.05 4.77 -3.90
CA PRO A 48 -0.31 6.14 -4.22
C PRO A 48 -0.98 6.12 -5.60
N ARG A 49 -2.26 6.50 -5.66
CA ARG A 49 -2.81 6.92 -6.94
C ARG A 49 -1.81 7.97 -7.38
N ASP A 50 -1.04 7.68 -8.43
CA ASP A 50 0.08 8.51 -8.85
C ASP A 50 -0.35 9.97 -8.72
N ASP A 51 0.11 10.67 -7.69
CA ASP A 51 0.10 12.13 -7.65
C ASP A 51 1.16 12.66 -8.66
N ASP A 52 1.66 11.78 -9.55
CA ASP A 52 2.38 12.06 -10.78
C ASP A 52 1.48 12.01 -12.04
N ASP A 53 0.15 11.81 -11.91
CA ASP A 53 -0.84 12.26 -12.91
C ASP A 53 -1.12 13.78 -12.79
N SER A 54 -0.21 14.50 -12.15
CA SER A 54 -0.09 15.96 -12.18
C SER A 54 0.94 16.41 -13.23
N ASN A 55 1.16 15.63 -14.30
CA ASN A 55 1.96 16.06 -15.46
C ASN A 55 1.04 16.41 -16.64
N GLY A 56 0.55 17.65 -16.61
CA GLY A 56 0.41 18.46 -17.82
C GLY A 56 -0.71 18.06 -18.77
N PHE A 57 -1.93 18.50 -18.46
CA PHE A 57 -2.72 19.09 -19.54
C PHE A 57 -1.89 20.26 -20.11
N GLU A 58 -1.28 20.08 -21.29
CA GLU A 58 -1.04 21.11 -22.33
C GLU A 58 -0.05 20.59 -23.40
N ASP A 59 -0.53 20.53 -24.66
CA ASP A 59 0.19 20.75 -25.93
C ASP A 59 1.41 19.85 -26.24
N GLU A 60 1.44 18.98 -27.24
CA GLU A 60 1.49 19.32 -28.67
C GLU A 60 1.22 18.04 -29.51
N GLY A 61 -0.02 17.87 -29.96
CA GLY A 61 -0.41 16.78 -30.87
C GLY A 61 -1.37 17.23 -31.96
N MET A 62 -1.39 18.54 -32.27
CA MET A 62 -2.04 19.06 -33.47
C MET A 62 -1.26 18.61 -34.71
N MET A 63 -1.57 17.41 -35.21
CA MET A 63 -1.29 17.04 -36.59
C MET A 63 -2.52 16.41 -37.23
N GLY A 64 -3.16 17.22 -38.08
CA GLY A 64 -3.69 16.76 -39.35
C GLY A 64 -4.98 15.94 -39.29
N HIS A 65 -6.09 16.66 -39.38
CA HIS A 65 -7.22 16.21 -40.18
C HIS A 65 -6.70 15.72 -41.55
N GLU A 66 -7.16 14.56 -42.03
CA GLU A 66 -7.51 14.25 -43.42
C GLU A 66 -7.84 12.76 -43.55
N ASP A 67 -9.14 12.50 -43.47
CA ASP A 67 -9.89 11.60 -44.34
C ASP A 67 -9.51 10.12 -44.45
N GLU A 68 -10.36 9.24 -43.88
CA GLU A 68 -11.00 8.20 -44.71
C GLU A 68 -12.29 7.66 -44.06
N TYR A 69 -13.45 8.04 -44.61
CA TYR A 69 -14.70 7.30 -44.40
C TYR A 69 -14.65 6.04 -45.29
N VAL A 70 -14.60 4.85 -44.69
CA VAL A 70 -14.86 3.59 -45.39
C VAL A 70 -16.21 3.04 -44.93
N PHE A 71 -17.15 2.96 -45.86
CA PHE A 71 -18.49 2.39 -45.70
C PHE A 71 -18.46 0.88 -45.50
#